data_AF-A0A379E8P3-F1
#
_entry.id   AF-A0A379E8P3-F1
#
_cell.length_a   1.000
_cell.length_b   1.000
_cell.length_c   1.000
_cell.angle_alpha   90.00
_cell.angle_beta   90.00
_cell.angle_gamma   90.00
#
_symmetry.space_group_name_H-M   'P 1'
#
loop_
_entity.id
_entity.type
_entity.pdbx_description
1 polymer ?
#
loop_
_entity_poly.entity_id
_entity_poly.type
_entity_poly.pdbx_seq_one_letter_code
_entity_poly.pdbx_strand_id
1 'polypeptide(L)'
;MDAVSYNFDAPFEYFMIKKKRETSKVGCCSPRLSYEIHFRLNKSEYKALEQYCKKFRIRNRSKWIRETLMTHIFEEYYSQMPYLFDIKEMQNHE
;
A
#
# COMPACT_ATOMS: atom_id res chain seq x y z
N MET A 1 -1.29 -44.26 -9.24
CA MET A 1 -0.44 -43.44 -8.33
C MET A 1 0.07 -42.34 -9.22
N ASP A 2 -0.75 -41.31 -9.36
CA ASP A 2 -0.71 -40.47 -10.54
C ASP A 2 0.23 -39.29 -10.29
N ALA A 3 1.20 -39.16 -11.20
CA ALA A 3 2.17 -38.09 -11.23
C ALA A 3 1.46 -36.76 -11.45
N VAL A 4 1.20 -36.03 -10.36
CA VAL A 4 0.79 -34.63 -10.48
C VAL A 4 2.06 -33.79 -10.59
N SER A 5 2.49 -33.65 -11.85
CA SER A 5 3.40 -32.62 -12.31
C SER A 5 2.87 -31.24 -11.90
N TYR A 6 3.48 -30.63 -10.89
CA TYR A 6 3.47 -29.17 -10.72
C TYR A 6 4.89 -28.65 -10.92
N ASN A 7 5.31 -28.62 -12.18
CA ASN A 7 6.28 -27.63 -12.61
C ASN A 7 5.60 -26.26 -12.54
N PHE A 8 5.95 -25.44 -11.56
CA PHE A 8 5.75 -23.99 -11.61
C PHE A 8 7.00 -23.28 -11.09
N ASP A 9 8.16 -23.72 -11.59
CA ASP A 9 9.34 -22.87 -11.66
C ASP A 9 9.10 -21.85 -12.77
N ALA A 10 8.47 -20.74 -12.40
CA ALA A 10 8.66 -19.48 -13.08
C ALA A 10 9.14 -18.49 -12.01
N PRO A 11 10.41 -18.02 -12.05
CA PRO A 11 10.82 -16.88 -11.24
C PRO A 11 9.91 -15.70 -11.58
N PHE A 12 9.74 -14.78 -10.64
CA PHE A 12 8.90 -13.58 -10.75
C PHE A 12 9.46 -12.56 -11.76
N GLU A 13 10.01 -13.05 -12.86
CA GLU A 13 10.55 -12.30 -13.97
C GLU A 13 9.58 -12.52 -15.13
N TYR A 14 9.02 -11.40 -15.60
CA TYR A 14 8.07 -11.29 -16.70
C TYR A 14 6.55 -11.38 -16.39
N PHE A 15 6.05 -10.33 -15.73
CA PHE A 15 4.77 -9.72 -16.14
C PHE A 15 4.96 -8.22 -16.41
N MET A 16 5.73 -7.90 -17.45
CA MET A 16 5.57 -6.64 -18.18
C MET A 16 4.59 -6.89 -19.34
N ILE A 17 3.31 -7.13 -19.02
CA ILE A 17 2.27 -6.89 -20.04
C ILE A 17 2.18 -5.38 -20.19
N LYS A 18 2.81 -4.87 -21.26
CA LYS A 18 2.63 -3.52 -21.77
C LYS A 18 1.17 -3.32 -22.18
N LYS A 19 0.30 -3.03 -21.22
CA LYS A 19 -1.00 -2.43 -21.54
C LYS A 19 -0.76 -0.96 -21.81
N LYS A 20 -0.66 -0.59 -23.08
CA LYS A 20 -0.62 0.81 -23.55
C LYS A 20 -1.92 1.48 -23.12
N ARG A 21 -1.96 2.01 -21.89
CA ARG A 21 -2.90 3.07 -21.52
C ARG A 21 -2.32 4.32 -22.14
N GLU A 22 -3.06 4.93 -23.07
CA GLU A 22 -2.79 6.29 -23.50
C GLU A 22 -3.04 7.20 -22.29
N THR A 23 -2.01 7.36 -21.47
CA THR A 23 -1.98 8.43 -20.47
C THR A 23 -1.70 9.69 -21.25
N SER A 24 -2.70 10.57 -21.32
CA SER A 24 -2.52 11.96 -21.70
C SER A 24 -1.21 12.50 -21.13
N LYS A 25 -0.39 13.11 -21.99
CA LYS A 25 0.87 13.72 -21.59
C LYS A 25 0.56 14.84 -20.61
N VAL A 26 0.65 14.56 -19.31
CA VAL A 26 0.62 15.59 -18.29
C VAL A 26 2.00 16.24 -18.32
N GLY A 27 2.10 17.36 -19.03
CA GLY A 27 3.28 18.21 -18.99
C GLY A 27 3.43 18.85 -17.60
N CYS A 28 4.54 18.59 -16.94
CA CYS A 28 5.57 19.55 -16.53
C CYS A 28 6.63 18.77 -15.73
N CYS A 29 7.86 18.78 -16.23
CA CYS A 29 8.97 17.96 -15.75
C CYS A 29 9.61 18.59 -14.51
N SER A 30 9.06 18.29 -13.34
CA SER A 30 9.89 18.13 -12.15
C SER A 30 10.00 16.62 -11.91
N PRO A 31 11.19 16.06 -11.63
CA PRO A 31 11.27 14.66 -11.22
C PRO A 31 10.37 14.51 -9.99
N ARG A 32 9.21 13.88 -10.17
CA ARG A 32 8.32 13.56 -9.05
C ARG A 32 9.17 12.72 -8.11
N LEU A 33 9.46 13.25 -6.93
CA LEU A 33 10.26 12.57 -5.92
C LEU A 33 9.54 11.26 -5.57
N SER A 34 9.94 10.16 -6.21
CA SER A 34 9.32 8.86 -6.07
C SER A 34 10.24 7.98 -5.27
N TYR A 35 9.84 7.68 -4.04
CA TYR A 35 10.50 6.67 -3.22
C TYR A 35 9.80 5.33 -3.42
N GLU A 36 10.59 4.28 -3.60
CA GLU A 36 10.10 2.91 -3.71
C GLU A 36 10.30 2.18 -2.38
N ILE A 37 9.33 1.35 -2.00
CA ILE A 37 9.40 0.52 -0.81
C ILE A 37 9.05 -0.91 -1.22
N HIS A 38 9.95 -1.84 -0.94
CA HIS A 38 9.79 -3.26 -1.18
C HIS A 38 9.55 -3.98 0.14
N PHE A 39 8.50 -4.81 0.21
CA PHE A 39 8.19 -5.62 1.38
C PHE A 39 8.22 -7.09 1.02
N ARG A 40 8.85 -7.91 1.86
CA ARG A 40 8.72 -9.37 1.80
C ARG A 40 7.72 -9.80 2.87
N LEU A 41 6.69 -10.51 2.43
CA LEU A 41 5.67 -11.08 3.30
C LEU A 41 5.91 -12.58 3.44
N ASN A 42 5.59 -13.11 4.62
CA ASN A 42 5.55 -14.54 4.85
C ASN A 42 4.41 -15.19 4.06
N LYS A 43 4.48 -16.52 3.87
CA LYS A 43 3.46 -17.29 3.15
C LYS A 43 2.06 -17.10 3.77
N SER A 44 1.98 -17.07 5.10
CA SER A 44 0.74 -16.86 5.86
C SER A 44 0.16 -15.46 5.64
N GLU A 45 1.00 -14.44 5.81
CA GLU A 45 0.64 -13.02 5.62
C GLU A 45 0.17 -12.74 4.20
N TYR A 46 0.89 -13.25 3.20
CA TYR A 46 0.53 -13.08 1.80
C TYR A 46 -0.84 -13.72 1.49
N LYS A 47 -1.09 -14.93 2.01
CA LYS A 47 -2.39 -15.62 1.83
C LYS A 47 -3.53 -14.83 2.47
N ALA A 48 -3.33 -14.30 3.67
CA ALA A 48 -4.33 -13.47 4.36
C ALA A 48 -4.63 -12.20 3.56
N LEU A 49 -3.59 -11.51 3.09
CA LEU A 49 -3.74 -10.31 2.25
C LEU A 49 -4.50 -10.61 0.95
N GLU A 50 -4.20 -11.73 0.30
CA GLU A 50 -4.87 -12.12 -0.93
C GLU A 50 -6.35 -12.46 -0.69
N GLN A 51 -6.67 -13.19 0.38
CA GLN A 51 -8.04 -13.50 0.77
C GLN A 51 -8.84 -12.24 1.08
N TYR A 52 -8.23 -11.29 1.79
CA TYR A 52 -8.82 -9.98 2.07
C TYR A 52 -9.12 -9.23 0.76
N CYS A 53 -8.15 -9.12 -0.14
CA CYS A 53 -8.32 -8.45 -1.43
C CYS A 53 -9.44 -9.09 -2.27
N LYS A 54 -9.54 -10.43 -2.26
CA LYS A 54 -10.62 -11.17 -2.94
C LYS A 54 -11.99 -10.86 -2.32
N LYS A 55 -12.10 -10.89 -0.98
CA LYS A 55 -13.35 -10.63 -0.26
C LYS A 55 -13.91 -9.22 -0.54
N PHE A 56 -13.06 -8.21 -0.53
CA PHE A 56 -13.46 -6.80 -0.73
C PHE A 56 -13.32 -6.31 -2.18
N ARG A 57 -12.99 -7.21 -3.12
CA ARG A 57 -12.83 -6.91 -4.55
C ARG A 57 -11.85 -5.75 -4.82
N ILE A 58 -10.76 -5.72 -4.06
CA ILE A 58 -9.73 -4.69 -4.17
C ILE A 58 -8.95 -4.89 -5.48
N ARG A 59 -9.05 -3.91 -6.38
CA ARG A 59 -8.39 -3.95 -7.70
C ARG A 59 -6.92 -3.52 -7.66
N ASN A 60 -6.58 -2.58 -6.77
CA ASN A 60 -5.23 -2.03 -6.65
C ASN A 60 -4.66 -2.29 -5.25
N ARG A 61 -3.85 -3.36 -5.15
CA ARG A 61 -3.23 -3.79 -3.90
C ARG A 61 -2.29 -2.74 -3.33
N SER A 62 -1.43 -2.14 -4.16
CA SER A 62 -0.46 -1.13 -3.73
C SER A 62 -1.14 0.12 -3.18
N LYS A 63 -2.25 0.55 -3.80
CA LYS A 63 -3.05 1.67 -3.29
C LYS A 63 -3.62 1.34 -1.92
N TRP A 64 -4.24 0.17 -1.78
CA TRP A 64 -4.84 -0.25 -0.51
C TRP A 64 -3.79 -0.36 0.61
N ILE A 65 -2.64 -1.02 0.35
CA ILE A 65 -1.55 -1.13 1.33
C ILE A 65 -1.07 0.26 1.77
N ARG A 66 -0.90 1.18 0.83
CA ARG A 66 -0.48 2.56 1.13
C ARG A 66 -1.49 3.28 2.00
N GLU A 67 -2.77 3.22 1.64
CA GLU A 67 -3.84 3.87 2.41
C GLU A 67 -3.90 3.31 3.83
N THR A 68 -3.95 1.98 3.98
CA THR A 68 -4.01 1.34 5.29
C THR A 68 -2.79 1.66 6.15
N LEU A 69 -1.57 1.58 5.60
CA LEU A 69 -0.35 1.86 6.33
C LEU A 69 -0.27 3.34 6.76
N MET A 70 -0.54 4.26 5.85
CA MET A 70 -0.44 5.70 6.13
C MET A 70 -1.51 6.15 7.12
N THR A 71 -2.75 5.66 7.00
CA THR A 71 -3.80 5.95 7.97
C THR A 71 -3.38 5.53 9.37
N HIS A 72 -2.85 4.31 9.52
CA HIS A 72 -2.42 3.81 10.82
C HIS A 72 -1.26 4.64 11.42
N ILE A 73 -0.25 4.96 10.62
CA ILE A 73 0.89 5.78 11.06
C ILE A 73 0.42 7.17 11.50
N PHE A 74 -0.47 7.81 10.74
CA PHE A 74 -0.96 9.14 11.08
C PHE A 74 -1.82 9.12 12.34
N GLU A 75 -2.73 8.16 12.48
CA GLU A 75 -3.55 8.02 13.69
C GLU A 75 -2.69 7.86 14.95
N GLU A 76 -1.69 6.97 14.88
CA GLU A 76 -0.75 6.77 15.98
C GLU A 76 0.08 8.04 16.25
N TYR A 77 0.62 8.67 15.21
CA TYR A 77 1.43 9.88 15.34
C TYR A 77 0.64 11.04 15.97
N TYR A 78 -0.56 11.33 15.46
CA TYR A 78 -1.39 12.40 16.01
C TYR A 78 -1.87 12.11 17.43
N SER A 79 -2.08 10.83 17.78
CA SER A 79 -2.43 10.45 19.14
C SER A 79 -1.30 10.71 20.14
N GLN A 80 -0.04 10.60 19.70
CA GLN A 80 1.14 10.77 20.58
C GLN A 80 1.71 12.19 20.54
N MET A 81 1.28 13.02 19.58
CA MET A 81 1.77 14.38 19.45
C MET A 81 1.25 15.21 20.63
N PRO A 82 2.14 15.76 21.50
CA PRO A 82 1.70 16.69 22.52
C PRO A 82 1.07 17.90 21.83
N TYR A 83 -0.14 18.27 22.24
CA TYR A 83 -0.79 19.46 21.70
C TYR A 83 0.02 20.70 22.07
N LEU A 84 0.12 21.64 21.12
CA LEU A 84 0.88 22.88 21.31
C LEU A 84 0.35 23.73 22.48
N PHE A 85 -0.92 23.55 22.83
CA PHE A 85 -1.58 24.18 23.96
C PHE A 85 -2.30 23.13 24.79
N ASP A 86 -2.22 23.25 26.11
CA ASP A 86 -3.03 22.42 27.00
C ASP A 86 -4.51 22.78 26.84
N ILE A 87 -5.39 21.78 26.90
CA ILE A 87 -6.86 21.94 26.76
C ILE A 87 -7.38 23.00 27.76
N LYS A 88 -6.74 23.12 28.92
CA LYS A 88 -7.06 24.11 29.95
C LYS A 88 -6.77 25.55 29.51
N GLU A 89 -5.76 25.79 28.69
CA GLU A 89 -5.45 27.13 28.17
C GLU A 89 -6.40 27.54 27.05
N MET A 90 -6.92 26.56 26.29
CA MET A 90 -7.89 26.80 25.20
C MET A 90 -9.30 27.15 25.70
N GLN A 91 -9.67 26.75 26.92
CA GLN A 91 -11.00 27.01 27.50
C GLN A 91 -11.09 28.34 28.26
N ASN A 92 -9.96 28.96 28.60
CA ASN A 92 -9.93 30.20 29.39
C ASN A 92 -10.02 31.48 28.54
N HIS A 93 -10.31 31.36 27.24
CA HIS A 93 -10.44 32.48 26.30
C HIS A 93 -11.89 32.74 25.83
N GLU A 94 -12.90 32.18 26.51
CA GLU A 94 -14.31 32.56 26.35
C GLU A 94 -14.74 33.68 27.32
#